data_AF-A0A952FU64-F1
#
_entry.id   AF-A0A952FU64-F1
#
_cell.length_a   1.000
_cell.length_b   1.000
_cell.length_c   1.000
_cell.angle_alpha   90.00
_cell.angle_beta   90.00
_cell.angle_gamma   90.00
#
_symmetry.space_group_name_H-M   'P 1'
#
loop_
_entity.id
_entity.type
_entity.pdbx_description
1 polymer ?
#
loop_
_entity_poly.entity_id
_entity_poly.type
_entity_poly.pdbx_seq_one_letter_code
_entity_poly.pdbx_strand_id
1 'polypeptide(L)'
;MFDLPHTSIPARSETVADATPLSVTCYAEHDGIGMGLLNNGEAYLTQRGLAALCGVQNAHIGNIGRDWHLDKPRILAVRGRLARFGDHREEPHRILSFNGRRLYCYDLAVCQAILDYYA
;
A
#
# COMPACT_ATOMS: atom_id res chain seq x y z
N MET A 1 43.97 -10.20 -17.76
CA MET A 1 43.09 -11.18 -17.12
C MET A 1 43.00 -10.79 -15.65
N PHE A 2 41.99 -9.99 -15.29
CA PHE A 2 41.75 -9.57 -13.90
C PHE A 2 40.45 -10.23 -13.48
N ASP A 3 40.55 -11.22 -12.60
CA ASP A 3 39.43 -11.91 -11.99
C ASP A 3 38.87 -11.02 -10.87
N LEU A 4 37.57 -10.69 -10.95
CA LEU A 4 36.87 -9.94 -9.90
C LEU A 4 36.13 -10.95 -9.01
N PRO A 5 36.24 -10.86 -7.67
CA PRO A 5 35.52 -11.77 -6.79
C PRO A 5 34.01 -11.50 -6.86
N HIS A 6 33.24 -12.54 -7.20
CA HIS A 6 31.81 -12.57 -7.01
C HIS A 6 31.51 -12.59 -5.50
N THR A 7 31.28 -11.42 -4.91
CA THR A 7 30.65 -11.34 -3.60
C THR A 7 29.19 -11.78 -3.75
N SER A 8 28.92 -13.03 -3.34
CA SER A 8 27.57 -13.52 -3.17
C SER A 8 26.84 -12.66 -2.14
N ILE A 9 25.86 -11.90 -2.60
CA ILE A 9 24.89 -11.22 -1.76
C ILE A 9 24.11 -12.32 -1.03
N PRO A 10 24.05 -12.35 0.31
CA PRO A 10 23.25 -13.35 1.00
C PRO A 10 21.77 -13.16 0.63
N ALA A 11 21.14 -14.25 0.19
CA ALA A 11 19.72 -14.32 -0.06
C ALA A 11 18.96 -13.83 1.18
N ARG A 12 17.98 -12.95 0.97
CA ARG A 12 17.06 -12.48 2.02
C ARG A 12 16.54 -13.70 2.78
N SER A 13 16.85 -13.76 4.06
CA SER A 13 16.26 -14.75 4.97
C SER A 13 14.74 -14.58 4.91
N GLU A 14 14.05 -15.57 4.36
CA GLU A 14 12.59 -15.66 4.46
C GLU A 14 12.26 -15.77 5.95
N THR A 15 11.78 -14.66 6.53
CA THR A 15 11.32 -14.64 7.91
C THR A 15 10.09 -15.52 8.00
N VAL A 16 10.21 -16.61 8.75
CA VAL A 16 9.08 -17.42 9.19
C VAL A 16 8.09 -16.46 9.85
N ALA A 17 6.90 -16.34 9.26
CA ALA A 17 5.84 -15.46 9.74
C ALA A 17 5.34 -15.96 11.10
N ASP A 18 5.98 -15.48 12.16
CA ASP A 18 5.40 -15.52 13.49
C ASP A 18 4.10 -14.72 13.41
N ALA A 19 2.95 -15.34 13.69
CA ALA A 19 1.61 -14.83 13.38
C ALA A 19 1.18 -13.70 14.34
N THR A 20 2.03 -12.70 14.48
CA THR A 20 1.76 -11.48 15.24
C THR A 20 0.73 -10.66 14.47
N PRO A 21 -0.32 -10.13 15.12
CA PRO A 21 -1.25 -9.24 14.46
C PRO A 21 -0.51 -8.03 13.86
N LEU A 22 -0.92 -7.64 12.66
CA LEU A 22 -0.33 -6.51 11.95
C LEU A 22 -0.51 -5.23 12.77
N SER A 23 0.57 -4.47 12.92
CA SER A 23 0.58 -3.20 13.63
C SER A 23 1.45 -2.18 12.92
N VAL A 24 1.19 -0.91 13.17
CA VAL A 24 1.96 0.20 12.60
C VAL A 24 3.27 0.32 13.37
N THR A 25 4.40 0.10 12.69
CA THR A 25 5.74 0.24 13.25
C THR A 25 6.19 1.68 13.24
N CYS A 26 5.96 2.39 12.13
CA CYS A 26 6.26 3.80 12.03
C CYS A 26 5.21 4.52 11.19
N TYR A 27 5.03 5.80 11.48
CA TYR A 27 4.19 6.72 10.74
C TYR A 27 4.94 8.05 10.63
N ALA A 28 4.93 8.64 9.45
CA ALA A 28 5.39 10.00 9.23
C ALA A 28 4.44 10.71 8.26
N GLU A 29 4.41 12.03 8.35
CA GLU A 29 3.74 12.90 7.40
C GLU A 29 4.76 13.89 6.87
N HIS A 30 4.98 13.87 5.55
CA HIS A 30 5.90 14.78 4.85
C HIS A 30 5.14 15.47 3.73
N ASP A 31 5.13 16.81 3.71
CA ASP A 31 4.38 17.60 2.72
C ASP A 31 2.89 17.20 2.58
N GLY A 32 2.26 16.85 3.70
CA GLY A 32 0.86 16.39 3.74
C GLY A 32 0.65 14.94 3.30
N ILE A 33 1.73 14.21 2.98
CA ILE A 33 1.71 12.82 2.57
C ILE A 33 1.98 11.93 3.78
N GLY A 34 0.91 11.37 4.35
CA GLY A 34 0.99 10.40 5.44
C GLY A 34 1.34 8.99 4.96
N MET A 35 2.42 8.42 5.47
CA MET A 35 3.00 7.13 5.07
C MET A 35 3.63 6.39 6.25
N GLY A 36 3.98 5.11 6.09
CA GLY A 36 4.61 4.34 7.15
C GLY A 36 5.01 2.92 6.78
N LEU A 37 5.44 2.17 7.79
CA LEU A 37 5.76 0.73 7.72
C LEU A 37 4.93 -0.04 8.74
N LEU A 38 4.56 -1.25 8.37
CA LEU A 38 3.98 -2.26 9.26
C LEU A 38 5.07 -3.12 9.90
N ASN A 39 4.72 -3.86 10.96
CA ASN A 39 5.63 -4.75 11.71
C ASN A 39 6.20 -5.92 10.90
N ASN A 40 5.61 -6.23 9.74
CA ASN A 40 6.14 -7.20 8.77
C ASN A 40 7.03 -6.55 7.68
N GLY A 41 7.29 -5.24 7.77
CA GLY A 41 8.10 -4.49 6.81
C GLY A 41 7.33 -3.98 5.57
N GLU A 42 6.03 -4.25 5.45
CA GLU A 42 5.23 -3.70 4.35
C GLU A 42 5.06 -2.18 4.48
N ALA A 43 5.34 -1.45 3.40
CA ALA A 43 5.10 -0.03 3.32
C ALA A 43 3.67 0.30 2.91
N TYR A 44 3.15 1.41 3.42
CA TYR A 44 1.80 1.87 3.12
C TYR A 44 1.73 3.39 2.98
N LEU A 45 0.73 3.85 2.23
CA LEU A 45 0.22 5.21 2.30
C LEU A 45 -1.11 5.24 3.05
N THR A 46 -1.33 6.31 3.80
CA THR A 46 -2.66 6.58 4.36
C THR A 46 -3.61 7.02 3.25
N GLN A 47 -4.92 6.88 3.45
CA GLN A 47 -5.93 7.47 2.56
C GLN A 47 -5.67 8.95 2.25
N ARG A 48 -5.23 9.72 3.27
CA ARG A 48 -4.92 11.15 3.14
C ARG A 48 -3.65 11.35 2.31
N GLY A 49 -2.59 10.61 2.60
CA GLY A 49 -1.35 10.70 1.83
C GLY A 49 -1.52 10.29 0.37
N LEU A 50 -2.28 9.22 0.11
CA LEU A 50 -2.58 8.80 -1.26
C LEU A 50 -3.43 9.83 -2.00
N ALA A 51 -4.40 10.46 -1.33
CA ALA A 51 -5.18 11.54 -1.93
C ALA A 51 -4.32 12.77 -2.28
N ALA A 52 -3.40 13.15 -1.38
CA ALA A 52 -2.46 14.25 -1.61
C ALA A 52 -1.56 13.97 -2.82
N LEU A 53 -1.01 12.75 -2.91
CA LEU A 53 -0.19 12.33 -4.05
C LEU A 53 -0.96 12.33 -5.38
N CYS A 54 -2.23 11.93 -5.37
CA CYS A 54 -3.07 11.95 -6.57
C CYS A 54 -3.59 13.36 -6.93
N GLY A 55 -3.39 14.36 -6.07
CA GLY A 55 -3.99 15.69 -6.27
C GLY A 55 -5.52 15.71 -6.21
N VAL A 56 -6.13 14.77 -5.47
CA VAL A 56 -7.59 14.62 -5.37
C VAL A 56 -8.11 14.80 -3.95
N GLN A 57 -9.41 15.04 -3.81
CA GLN A 57 -10.05 15.11 -2.51
C GLN A 57 -9.98 13.75 -1.78
N ASN A 58 -9.77 13.77 -0.46
CA ASN A 58 -9.69 12.56 0.35
C ASN A 58 -10.93 11.64 0.20
N ALA A 59 -12.11 12.22 -0.03
CA ALA A 59 -13.34 11.50 -0.28
C ALA A 59 -13.27 10.61 -1.53
N HIS A 60 -12.49 10.95 -2.55
CA HIS A 60 -12.34 10.12 -3.74
C HIS A 60 -11.64 8.79 -3.43
N ILE A 61 -10.57 8.84 -2.64
CA ILE A 61 -9.88 7.62 -2.18
C ILE A 61 -10.76 6.87 -1.18
N GLY A 62 -11.42 7.57 -0.25
CA GLY A 62 -12.35 6.94 0.68
C GLY A 62 -13.53 6.23 0.00
N ASN A 63 -14.03 6.76 -1.11
CA ASN A 63 -15.04 6.10 -1.91
C ASN A 63 -14.51 4.86 -2.64
N ILE A 64 -13.22 4.81 -3.02
CA ILE A 64 -12.61 3.56 -3.55
C ILE A 64 -12.65 2.46 -2.48
N GLY A 65 -12.25 2.78 -1.25
CA GLY A 65 -12.34 1.85 -0.13
C GLY A 65 -13.77 1.39 0.16
N ARG A 66 -14.73 2.32 0.21
CA ARG A 66 -16.15 2.00 0.49
C ARG A 66 -16.80 1.16 -0.60
N ASP A 67 -16.51 1.46 -1.86
CA ASP A 67 -17.19 0.87 -3.01
C ASP A 67 -16.46 -0.35 -3.58
N TRP A 68 -15.43 -0.87 -2.91
CA TRP A 68 -14.51 -1.88 -3.46
C TRP A 68 -15.18 -3.13 -4.03
N HIS A 69 -16.28 -3.53 -3.40
CA HIS A 69 -17.08 -4.72 -3.75
C HIS A 69 -18.17 -4.44 -4.78
N LEU A 70 -18.22 -3.24 -5.36
CA LEU A 70 -19.21 -2.83 -6.34
C LEU A 70 -18.58 -2.73 -7.74
N ASP A 71 -19.36 -3.07 -8.78
CA ASP A 71 -18.94 -2.98 -10.18
C ASP A 71 -19.04 -1.56 -10.74
N LYS A 72 -18.53 -0.57 -10.00
CA LYS A 72 -18.43 0.81 -10.46
C LYS A 72 -17.23 0.95 -11.41
N PRO A 73 -17.33 1.76 -12.49
CA PRO A 73 -16.25 1.89 -13.49
C PRO A 73 -14.88 2.19 -12.90
N ARG A 74 -14.79 3.08 -11.90
CA ARG A 74 -13.54 3.39 -11.21
C ARG A 74 -12.96 2.19 -10.44
N ILE A 75 -13.80 1.41 -9.79
CA ILE A 75 -13.38 0.25 -9.00
C ILE A 75 -12.87 -0.85 -9.93
N LEU A 76 -13.61 -1.11 -11.01
CA LEU A 76 -13.18 -2.03 -12.06
C LEU A 76 -11.85 -1.59 -12.69
N ALA A 77 -11.65 -0.30 -12.91
CA ALA A 77 -10.40 0.23 -13.45
C ALA A 77 -9.19 0.02 -12.51
N VAL A 78 -9.36 0.19 -11.20
CA VAL A 78 -8.29 -0.06 -10.21
C VAL A 78 -8.04 -1.55 -10.02
N ARG A 79 -9.10 -2.37 -9.83
CA ARG A 79 -8.99 -3.83 -9.73
C ARG A 79 -8.40 -4.45 -10.99
N GLY A 80 -8.75 -3.93 -12.16
CA GLY A 80 -8.17 -4.36 -13.44
C GLY A 80 -6.67 -4.10 -13.53
N ARG A 81 -6.17 -3.00 -12.96
CA ARG A 81 -4.72 -2.72 -12.87
C ARG A 81 -4.00 -3.71 -11.95
N LEU A 82 -4.58 -4.03 -10.79
CA LEU A 82 -4.05 -5.04 -9.87
C LEU A 82 -4.06 -6.45 -10.50
N ALA A 83 -5.15 -6.81 -11.17
CA ALA A 83 -5.31 -8.10 -11.82
C ALA A 83 -4.25 -8.38 -12.90
N ARG A 84 -3.69 -7.34 -13.54
CA ARG A 84 -2.58 -7.49 -14.50
C ARG A 84 -1.31 -8.08 -13.87
N PHE A 85 -1.18 -7.99 -12.54
CA PHE A 85 -0.09 -8.55 -11.76
C PHE A 85 -0.52 -9.79 -10.95
N GLY A 86 -1.69 -10.36 -11.24
CA GLY A 86 -2.23 -11.53 -10.53
C GLY A 86 -2.81 -11.22 -9.15
N ASP A 87 -3.02 -9.94 -8.83
CA ASP A 87 -3.55 -9.51 -7.54
C ASP A 87 -5.08 -9.37 -7.59
N HIS A 88 -5.75 -10.30 -6.92
CA HIS A 88 -7.21 -10.38 -6.78
C HIS A 88 -7.65 -10.22 -5.33
N ARG A 89 -7.01 -9.30 -4.59
CA ARG A 89 -7.32 -8.99 -3.19
C ARG A 89 -8.80 -8.70 -2.91
N GLU A 90 -9.23 -9.12 -1.73
CA GLU A 90 -10.57 -8.87 -1.19
C GLU A 90 -10.75 -7.43 -0.71
N GLU A 91 -9.71 -6.77 -0.20
CA GLU A 91 -9.82 -5.42 0.37
C GLU A 91 -8.71 -4.49 -0.17
N PRO A 92 -8.99 -3.20 -0.41
CA PRO A 92 -8.02 -2.28 -0.99
C PRO A 92 -7.05 -1.68 0.04
N HIS A 93 -7.38 -1.78 1.33
CA HIS A 93 -6.57 -1.26 2.43
C HIS A 93 -6.83 -2.05 3.71
N ARG A 94 -5.91 -1.95 4.66
CA ARG A 94 -6.11 -2.43 6.03
C ARG A 94 -6.49 -1.26 6.94
N ILE A 95 -7.32 -1.50 7.93
CA ILE A 95 -7.68 -0.51 8.95
C ILE A 95 -6.91 -0.84 10.22
N LEU A 96 -5.96 0.01 10.60
CA LEU A 96 -5.11 -0.17 11.78
C LEU A 96 -5.25 1.00 12.74
N SER A 97 -4.95 0.78 14.01
CA SER A 97 -4.91 1.83 15.04
C SER A 97 -3.47 2.26 15.30
N PHE A 98 -3.22 3.57 15.34
CA PHE A 98 -1.92 4.14 15.70
C PHE A 98 -2.13 5.41 16.54
N ASN A 99 -1.58 5.44 17.76
CA ASN A 99 -1.75 6.55 18.71
C ASN A 99 -3.21 6.99 18.91
N GLY A 100 -4.12 6.01 19.05
CA GLY A 100 -5.56 6.27 19.21
C GLY A 100 -6.30 6.73 17.94
N ARG A 101 -5.62 6.80 16.79
CA ARG A 101 -6.22 7.18 15.49
C ARG A 101 -6.38 5.95 14.61
N ARG A 102 -7.49 5.88 13.86
CA ARG A 102 -7.66 4.89 12.78
C ARG A 102 -6.92 5.36 11.53
N LEU A 103 -6.07 4.50 11.00
CA LEU A 103 -5.39 4.65 9.72
C LEU A 103 -5.97 3.67 8.72
N TYR A 104 -6.24 4.18 7.52
CA TYR A 104 -6.59 3.41 6.34
C TYR A 104 -5.32 3.23 5.51
N CYS A 105 -4.69 2.06 5.65
CA CYS A 105 -3.36 1.75 5.13
C CYS A 105 -3.47 1.04 3.78
N TYR A 106 -3.19 1.76 2.71
CA TYR A 106 -3.12 1.24 1.34
C TYR A 106 -1.70 0.78 1.08
N ASP A 107 -1.49 -0.48 0.71
CA ASP A 107 -0.15 -0.97 0.37
C ASP A 107 0.31 -0.45 -1.00
N LEU A 108 1.59 -0.66 -1.30
CA LEU A 108 2.21 -0.11 -2.51
C LEU A 108 1.53 -0.55 -3.81
N ALA A 109 1.03 -1.78 -3.90
CA ALA A 109 0.37 -2.26 -5.11
C ALA A 109 -0.94 -1.51 -5.37
N VAL A 110 -1.76 -1.30 -4.33
CA VAL A 110 -2.98 -0.48 -4.48
C VAL A 110 -2.66 0.98 -4.69
N CYS A 111 -1.63 1.51 -4.03
CA CYS A 111 -1.18 2.88 -4.25
C CYS A 111 -0.80 3.10 -5.71
N GLN A 112 -0.01 2.20 -6.29
CA GLN A 112 0.37 2.26 -7.70
C GLN A 112 -0.86 2.18 -8.61
N ALA A 113 -1.76 1.22 -8.38
CA ALA A 113 -2.96 1.07 -9.20
C ALA A 113 -3.89 2.30 -9.16
N ILE A 114 -3.95 2.99 -8.03
CA ILE A 114 -4.73 4.23 -7.88
C ILE A 114 -4.01 5.42 -8.51
N LEU A 115 -2.70 5.54 -8.36
CA LEU A 115 -1.90 6.57 -9.02
C LEU A 115 -2.03 6.47 -10.54
N ASP A 116 -1.87 5.26 -11.09
CA ASP A 116 -2.04 4.96 -12.52
C ASP A 116 -3.47 5.21 -13.04
N TYR A 117 -4.45 5.34 -12.15
CA TYR A 117 -5.83 5.70 -12.51
C TYR A 117 -6.03 7.22 -12.61
N TYR A 118 -5.29 8.01 -11.82
CA TYR A 118 -5.41 9.47 -11.79
C TYR A 118 -4.31 10.21 -12.60
N ALA A 119 -3.25 9.51 -13.01
CA ALA A 119 -2.23 10.02 -13.93
C ALA A 119 -2.75 10.14 -15.38
#